data_AF-A0A1M6R5Z7-F1
#
_entry.id   AF-A0A1M6R5Z7-F1
#
_cell.length_a   1.000
_cell.length_b   1.000
_cell.length_c   1.000
_cell.angle_alpha   90.00
_cell.angle_beta   90.00
_cell.angle_gamma   90.00
#
_symmetry.space_group_name_H-M   'P 1'
#
loop_
_entity.id
_entity.type
_entity.pdbx_description
1 polymer ?
#
loop_
_entity_poly.entity_id
_entity_poly.type
_entity_poly.pdbx_seq_one_letter_code
_entity_poly.pdbx_strand_id
1 'polypeptide(L)' 'MRNENRAEYLRELADEYGVPMYVVRQLADMLGPNEDYDGLVTAVEDWADFVSGC' A
#
# COMPACT_ATOMS: atom_id res chain seq x y z
N MET A 1 -5.86 -14.28 16.02
CA MET A 1 -5.40 -12.90 15.76
C MET A 1 -5.94 -12.51 14.39
N ARG A 2 -6.74 -11.45 14.34
CA ARG A 2 -7.76 -11.18 13.33
C ARG A 2 -7.11 -10.59 12.07
N ASN A 3 -6.95 -11.41 11.02
CA ASN A 3 -6.28 -11.06 9.75
C ASN A 3 -7.15 -10.18 8.82
N GLU A 4 -8.19 -9.55 9.38
CA GLU A 4 -9.26 -8.84 8.66
C GLU A 4 -8.85 -7.39 8.36
N ASN A 5 -8.03 -6.79 9.23
CA ASN A 5 -7.62 -5.39 9.10
C ASN A 5 -6.62 -5.16 7.97
N ARG A 6 -5.82 -6.16 7.58
CA ARG A 6 -4.79 -5.96 6.55
C ARG A 6 -5.40 -5.65 5.19
N ALA A 7 -6.42 -6.41 4.77
CA ALA A 7 -7.06 -6.17 3.49
C ALA A 7 -7.86 -4.86 3.46
N GLU A 8 -8.39 -4.43 4.60
CA GLU A 8 -9.11 -3.16 4.74
C GLU A 8 -8.13 -1.98 4.72
N TYR A 9 -7.04 -2.07 5.47
CA TYR A 9 -5.94 -1.10 5.47
C TYR A 9 -5.35 -0.89 4.07
N LEU A 10 -5.04 -1.97 3.34
CA LEU A 10 -4.53 -1.87 1.96
C LEU A 10 -5.54 -1.20 1.01
N ARG A 11 -6.85 -1.31 1.30
CA ARG A 11 -7.91 -0.70 0.49
C ARG A 11 -8.05 0.78 0.81
N GLU A 12 -8.01 1.15 2.08
CA GLU A 12 -8.01 2.55 2.52
C GLU A 12 -6.76 3.27 1.99
N LEU A 13 -5.59 2.63 2.07
CA LEU A 13 -4.34 3.16 1.54
C LEU A 13 -4.40 3.37 0.01
N ALA A 14 -4.99 2.41 -0.71
CA ALA A 14 -5.22 2.53 -2.15
C ALA A 14 -6.14 3.71 -2.49
N ASP A 15 -7.20 3.93 -1.72
CA ASP A 15 -8.15 5.03 -1.92
C ASP A 15 -7.54 6.40 -1.57
N GLU A 16 -6.81 6.47 -0.45
CA GLU A 16 -6.15 7.69 0.05
C GLU A 16 -5.12 8.24 -0.94
N TYR A 17 -4.29 7.36 -1.50
CA TYR A 17 -3.25 7.73 -2.46
C TYR A 17 -3.70 7.66 -3.92
N GLY A 18 -4.94 7.23 -4.19
CA GLY A 18 -5.46 7.04 -5.55
C GLY A 18 -4.72 5.94 -6.35
N VAL A 19 -4.06 5.02 -5.65
CA VAL A 19 -3.23 3.96 -6.22
C VAL A 19 -4.06 2.68 -6.37
N PRO A 20 -3.98 1.96 -7.50
CA PRO A 20 -4.74 0.74 -7.66
C PRO A 20 -4.35 -0.36 -6.65
N MET A 21 -5.35 -1.03 -6.09
CA MET A 21 -5.18 -2.04 -5.03
C MET A 21 -4.21 -3.17 -5.40
N TYR A 22 -4.08 -3.53 -6.68
CA TYR A 22 -3.11 -4.53 -7.12
C TYR A 22 -1.66 -4.07 -6.89
N VAL A 23 -1.36 -2.77 -7.01
CA VAL A 23 -0.03 -2.20 -6.75
C VAL A 23 0.25 -2.23 -5.27
N VAL A 24 -0.68 -1.73 -4.46
CA VAL A 24 -0.56 -1.75 -2.99
C VAL A 24 -0.35 -3.18 -2.48
N ARG A 25 -1.03 -4.16 -3.08
CA ARG A 25 -0.83 -5.58 -2.75
C ARG A 25 0.52 -6.13 -3.19
N GLN A 26 1.02 -5.76 -4.37
CA GLN A 26 2.35 -6.16 -4.84
C GLN A 26 3.44 -5.60 -3.94
N LEU A 27 3.32 -4.33 -3.53
CA LEU A 27 4.24 -3.69 -2.60
C LEU A 27 4.22 -4.37 -1.22
N ALA A 28 3.03 -4.68 -0.71
CA ALA A 28 2.88 -5.41 0.55
C ALA A 28 3.43 -6.84 0.49
N ASP A 29 3.34 -7.52 -0.66
CA ASP A 29 3.95 -8.84 -0.87
C ASP A 29 5.48 -8.75 -0.94
N MET A 30 5.99 -7.68 -1.55
CA MET A 30 7.43 -7.41 -1.71
C MET A 30 8.12 -7.04 -0.38
N LEU A 31 7.47 -6.24 0.46
CA LEU A 31 7.96 -5.84 1.78
C LEU A 31 7.82 -6.96 2.82
N GLY A 32 6.83 -7.83 2.63
CA GLY A 32 6.58 -8.97 3.50
C GLY A 32 5.99 -8.56 4.87
N PRO A 33 5.51 -9.56 5.64
CA PRO A 33 4.61 -9.40 6.80
C PRO A 33 5.13 -8.56 7.99
N ASN A 34 6.40 -8.13 7.96
CA ASN A 34 7.08 -7.44 9.07
C ASN A 34 7.22 -5.93 8.87
N GLU A 35 7.13 -5.39 7.65
CA GLU A 35 7.35 -3.96 7.34
C GLU A 35 6.13 -3.27 6.69
N ASP A 36 4.95 -3.89 6.76
CA ASP A 36 3.75 -3.48 6.00
C ASP A 36 3.04 -2.20 6.41
N TYR A 37 3.56 -1.49 7.41
CA TYR A 37 2.95 -0.25 7.87
C TYR A 37 3.75 0.93 7.35
N ASP A 38 4.88 1.26 7.98
CA ASP A 38 5.71 2.40 7.58
C ASP A 38 6.34 2.23 6.18
N GLY A 39 6.90 1.04 5.90
CA GLY A 39 7.56 0.75 4.62
C GLY A 39 6.58 0.71 3.46
N LEU A 40 5.35 0.22 3.71
CA LEU A 40 4.32 0.17 2.68
C LEU A 40 3.77 1.55 2.33
N VAL A 41 3.48 2.39 3.33
CA VAL A 41 3.00 3.75 3.12
C VAL A 41 4.02 4.53 2.30
N THR A 42 5.29 4.47 2.68
CA THR A 42 6.38 5.13 1.94
C THR A 42 6.46 4.66 0.49
N ALA A 43 6.33 3.35 0.24
CA ALA A 43 6.39 2.79 -1.11
C ALA A 43 5.16 3.15 -1.97
N VAL A 44 3.97 3.25 -1.36
CA VAL A 44 2.75 3.67 -2.04
C VAL A 44 2.79 5.17 -2.33
N GLU A 45 3.29 5.98 -1.40
CA GLU A 45 3.52 7.42 -1.58
C GLU A 45 4.47 7.72 -2.72
N ASP A 46 5.63 7.05 -2.76
CA ASP A 46 6.61 7.21 -3.84
C ASP A 46 6.01 6.84 -5.20
N TRP A 47 5.20 5.76 -5.25
CA TRP A 47 4.52 5.35 -6.46
C TRP A 47 3.44 6.36 -6.89
N ALA A 48 2.66 6.87 -5.94
CA ALA A 48 1.63 7.87 -6.19
C ALA A 48 2.24 9.19 -6.71
N ASP A 49 3.34 9.64 -6.11
CA ASP A 49 4.10 10.82 -6.55
C ASP A 49 4.66 10.61 -7.96
N PHE A 50 5.24 9.43 -8.23
CA PHE A 50 5.74 9.07 -9.56
C PHE A 50 4.66 9.13 -10.64
N VAL A 51 3.44 8.69 -10.33
CA VAL A 51 2.31 8.68 -11.29
C VAL A 51 1.65 10.06 -11.40
N SER A 52 1.57 10.82 -10.30
CA SER A 52 0.94 12.15 -10.26
C SER A 52 1.82 13.26 -10.82
N GLY A 53 3.12 13.04 -10.98
CA GLY A 53 4.09 14.02 -11.49
C GLY A 53 4.15 14.18 -13.02
N CYS A 54 3.28 13.52 -13.80
CA CYS A 54 3.23 13.60 -15.27
C CYS A 54 1.97 14.29 -15.81
#